data_AF-A0A3A8JAD4-F1
#
_entry.id   AF-A0A3A8JAD4-F1
#
_cell.length_a   1.000
_cell.length_b   1.000
_cell.length_c   1.000
_cell.angle_alpha   90.00
_cell.angle_beta   90.00
_cell.angle_gamma   90.00
#
_symmetry.space_group_name_H-M   'P 1'
#
loop_
_entity.id
_entity.type
_entity.pdbx_description
1 polymer ?
#
loop_
_entity_poly.entity_id
_entity_poly.type
_entity_poly.pdbx_seq_one_letter_code
_entity_poly.pdbx_strand_id
1 'polypeptide(L)' 'MRIARQMIGVPDYDTYVAHMLRHHPDRAVMTYAEFFNDRLQARYRGGGGRCC' A
#
# COMPACT_ATOMS: atom_id res chain seq x y z
N MET A 1 6.98 21.89 -12.36
CA MET A 1 6.62 20.70 -13.16
C MET A 1 6.45 19.51 -12.23
N ARG A 2 5.22 19.14 -11.83
CA ARG A 2 4.95 17.99 -10.95
C ARG A 2 3.97 17.06 -11.66
N ILE A 3 4.45 16.42 -12.72
CA ILE A 3 3.69 15.44 -13.48
C ILE A 3 4.52 14.17 -13.46
N ALA A 4 3.87 13.02 -13.20
CA ALA A 4 4.43 11.67 -13.19
C ALA A 4 5.00 11.10 -11.87
N ARG A 5 4.24 11.15 -10.77
CA ARG A 5 4.27 10.05 -9.78
C ARG A 5 2.94 9.29 -9.65
N GLN A 6 1.99 9.61 -10.53
CA GLN A 6 0.67 8.96 -10.60
C GLN A 6 0.59 7.83 -11.64
N MET A 7 1.59 7.69 -12.52
CA MET A 7 1.59 6.64 -13.57
C MET A 7 2.07 5.27 -13.07
N ILE A 8 2.73 5.22 -11.91
CA ILE A 8 3.14 3.98 -11.28
C ILE A 8 2.35 3.94 -9.98
N GLY A 9 1.24 3.20 -9.95
CA GLY A 9 0.31 3.08 -8.82
C GLY A 9 0.90 2.42 -7.57
N VAL A 10 2.17 2.70 -7.26
CA VAL A 10 2.83 2.35 -6.01
C VAL A 10 2.77 3.60 -5.14
N PRO A 11 1.83 3.68 -4.19
CA PRO A 11 1.86 4.75 -3.19
C PRO A 11 3.16 4.63 -2.40
N ASP A 12 3.93 5.73 -2.37
CA ASP A 12 5.13 5.85 -1.54
C ASP A 12 4.77 5.55 -0.07
N TYR A 13 5.59 4.74 0.60
CA TYR A 13 5.36 4.31 1.98
C TYR A 13 5.20 5.50 2.94
N ASP A 14 5.94 6.59 2.73
CA ASP A 14 5.81 7.82 3.51
C ASP A 14 4.41 8.45 3.42
N THR A 15 3.75 8.34 2.26
CA THR A 15 2.37 8.85 2.09
C THR A 15 1.38 7.98 2.87
N TYR A 16 1.60 6.67 2.89
CA TYR A 16 0.81 5.74 3.70
C TYR A 16 0.98 6.01 5.19
N VAL A 17 2.22 6.20 5.67
CA VAL A 17 2.51 6.53 7.06
C VAL A 17 1.88 7.87 7.45
N ALA A 18 2.04 8.91 6.63
CA ALA A 18 1.43 10.22 6.89
C ALA A 18 -0.10 10.16 6.91
N HIS A 19 -0.72 9.33 6.07
CA HIS A 19 -2.16 9.11 6.08
C HIS A 19 -2.61 8.36 7.33
N MET A 20 -1.93 7.27 7.71
CA MET A 20 -2.23 6.49 8.91
C MET A 20 -2.08 7.35 10.16
N LEU A 21 -1.02 8.15 10.28
CA LEU A 21 -0.84 9.04 11.43
C LEU A 21 -1.91 10.14 11.52
N ARG A 22 -2.42 10.62 10.38
CA ARG A 22 -3.46 11.67 10.35
C ARG A 22 -4.87 11.15 10.60
N HIS A 23 -5.20 9.97 10.06
CA HIS A 23 -6.57 9.43 10.10
C HIS A 23 -6.75 8.30 11.11
N HIS A 24 -5.68 7.61 11.47
CA HIS A 24 -5.68 6.44 12.35
C HIS A 24 -4.50 6.47 13.35
N PRO A 25 -4.41 7.49 14.22
CA PRO A 25 -3.33 7.58 15.21
C PRO A 25 -3.33 6.41 16.21
N ASP A 26 -4.47 5.74 16.40
CA ASP A 26 -4.64 4.58 17.28
C ASP A 26 -4.20 3.24 16.65
N ARG A 27 -3.93 3.19 15.35
CA ARG A 27 -3.46 1.96 14.69
C ARG A 27 -1.96 2.01 14.48
N ALA A 28 -1.29 0.92 14.84
CA ALA A 28 0.10 0.69 14.48
C ALA A 28 0.25 0.70 12.95
N VAL A 29 1.14 1.55 12.45
CA VAL A 29 1.46 1.64 11.03
C VAL A 29 2.26 0.40 10.64
N MET A 30 1.86 -0.29 9.58
CA MET A 30 2.60 -1.46 9.08
C MET A 30 4.02 -1.03 8.69
N THR A 31 5.00 -1.90 8.92
CA THR A 31 6.38 -1.64 8.49
C THR A 31 6.50 -1.61 6.96
N TYR A 32 7.59 -1.04 6.43
CA TYR A 32 7.83 -1.00 4.98
C TYR A 32 7.77 -2.40 4.34
N ALA A 33 8.37 -3.40 5.00
CA ALA A 33 8.37 -4.77 4.54
C ALA A 33 6.95 -5.37 4.50
N GLU A 34 6.14 -5.10 5.52
CA GLU A 34 4.75 -5.55 5.57
C GLU A 34 3.87 -4.85 4.53
N PHE A 35 4.04 -3.54 4.34
CA PHE A 35 3.33 -2.79 3.29
C PHE A 35 3.70 -3.29 1.90
N PHE A 36 4.98 -3.55 1.65
CA PHE A 36 5.45 -4.08 0.37
C PHE A 36 4.92 -5.50 0.13
N ASN A 37 4.95 -6.36 1.17
CA ASN A 37 4.40 -7.70 1.09
C ASN A 37 2.88 -7.67 0.89
N ASP A 38 2.13 -6.80 1.57
CA ASP A 38 0.69 -6.62 1.39
C ASP A 38 0.36 -6.18 -0.05
N ARG A 39 1.13 -5.23 -0.62
CA ARG A 39 0.98 -4.81 -2.01
C ARG A 39 1.34 -5.91 -3.01
N LEU A 40 2.39 -6.68 -2.73
CA LEU A 40 2.75 -7.85 -3.53
C LEU A 40 1.69 -8.93 -3.43
N GLN A 41 1.16 -9.22 -2.23
CA GLN A 41 0.05 -10.15 -2.03
C GLN A 41 -1.17 -9.64 -2.78
N ALA A 42 -1.59 -8.39 -2.64
CA ALA A 42 -2.73 -7.84 -3.39
C ALA A 42 -2.53 -7.95 -4.92
N ARG A 43 -1.30 -7.80 -5.43
CA ARG A 43 -0.97 -7.88 -6.86
C ARG A 43 -0.81 -9.30 -7.39
N TYR A 44 -0.18 -10.20 -6.63
CA TYR A 44 0.15 -11.57 -7.05
C TYR A 44 -0.86 -12.61 -6.55
N ARG A 45 -1.59 -12.32 -5.47
CA ARG A 45 -2.71 -13.12 -4.97
C ARG A 45 -4.01 -12.86 -5.74
N GLY A 46 -3.93 -12.12 -6.86
CA GLY A 46 -4.93 -12.11 -7.93
C GLY A 46 -4.92 -13.36 -8.82
N GLY A 47 -4.18 -14.41 -8.46
CA GLY A 47 -4.05 -15.66 -9.21
C GLY A 47 -4.67 -16.91 -8.57
N GLY A 48 -5.54 -16.80 -7.56
CA GLY A 48 -6.02 -18.00 -6.86
C GLY A 48 -7.26 -17.80 -6.00
N GLY A 49 -8.39 -17.47 -6.62
CA GLY A 49 -9.67 -17.34 -5.94
C GLY A 49 -10.88 -17.63 -6.82
N ARG A 50 -10.79 -18.63 -7.72
CA ARG A 50 -12.01 -19.34 -8.13
C ARG A 50 -12.43 -20.20 -6.96
N CYS A 51 -13.39 -19.72 -6.19
CA CYS A 51 -14.24 -20.57 -5.36
C CYS A 51 -15.67 -20.37 -5.87
N CYS A 52 -16.03 -21.18 -6.86
CA CYS A 52 -17.35 -21.71 -7.11
C CYS A 52 -17.17 -23.07 -7.81
#